data_AF-A0A9D4CZ79-F1
#
_entry.id   AF-A0A9D4CZ79-F1
#
_cell.length_a   1.000
_cell.length_b   1.000
_cell.length_c   1.000
_cell.angle_alpha   90.00
_cell.angle_beta   90.00
_cell.angle_gamma   90.00
#
_symmetry.space_group_name_H-M   'P 1'
#
loop_
_entity.id
_entity.type
_entity.pdbx_description
1 polymer ?
#
loop_
_entity_poly.entity_id
_entity_poly.type
_entity_poly.pdbx_seq_one_letter_code
_entity_poly.pdbx_strand_id
1 'polypeptide(L)' 'MALILERLGEEEGVIRRFRQEKITTDIISLMSLYDFNCLGVNDKATIMKIAC' A
#
# COMPACT_ATOMS: atom_id res chain seq x y z
N MET A 1 -1.64 9.32 -9.31
CA MET A 1 -1.68 8.05 -10.06
C MET A 1 -1.16 6.98 -9.11
N ALA A 2 -2.03 6.15 -8.53
CA ALA A 2 -1.64 5.03 -7.66
C ALA A 2 -1.97 3.71 -8.38
N LEU A 3 -1.35 3.53 -9.55
CA LEU A 3 -1.72 2.50 -10.53
C LEU A 3 -1.35 1.06 -10.09
N ILE A 4 -0.56 0.92 -9.02
CA ILE A 4 -0.08 -0.38 -8.52
C ILE A 4 -1.12 -1.05 -7.63
N LEU A 5 -1.79 -0.31 -6.75
CA LEU A 5 -2.76 -0.88 -5.80
C LEU A 5 -4.06 -1.32 -6.50
N GLU A 6 -4.52 -0.59 -7.52
CA GLU A 6 -5.69 -0.98 -8.33
C GLU A 6 -5.43 -2.27 -9.13
N ARG A 7 -4.19 -2.49 -9.59
CA ARG A 7 -3.78 -3.71 -10.32
C ARG A 7 -3.62 -4.93 -9.43
N LEU A 8 -3.37 -4.73 -8.14
CA LEU A 8 -3.21 -5.81 -7.16
C LEU A 8 -4.55 -6.35 -6.63
N GLY A 9 -5.66 -5.69 -6.98
CA GLY A 9 -7.00 -6.05 -6.48
C GLY A 9 -7.19 -5.71 -5.01
N GLU A 10 -6.43 -4.75 -4.50
CA GLU A 10 -6.51 -4.31 -3.11
C GLU A 10 -7.82 -3.58 -2.84
N GLU A 11 -8.35 -3.72 -1.62
CA GLU A 11 -9.59 -3.06 -1.22
C GLU A 11 -9.51 -1.55 -1.48
N GLU A 12 -10.57 -0.99 -2.06
CA GLU A 12 -10.66 0.43 -2.44
C GLU A 12 -10.32 1.38 -1.25
N GLY A 13 -10.59 0.93 -0.02
CA GLY A 13 -10.24 1.63 1.22
C GLY A 13 -8.74 1.74 1.50
N VAL A 14 -7.92 0.79 1.06
CA VAL A 14 -6.45 0.85 1.13
C VAL A 14 -5.95 1.87 0.12
N ILE A 15 -6.38 1.76 -1.14
CA ILE A 15 -6.00 2.68 -2.22
C ILE A 15 -6.29 4.14 -1.84
N ARG A 16 -7.46 4.38 -1.22
CA ARG A 16 -7.88 5.70 -0.78
C ARG A 16 -6.97 6.28 0.31
N ARG A 17 -6.50 5.45 1.25
CA ARG A 17 -5.56 5.88 2.31
C ARG A 17 -4.18 6.21 1.77
N PHE A 18 -3.61 5.36 0.91
CA PHE A 18 -2.33 5.65 0.25
C PHE A 18 -2.41 6.94 -0.59
N ARG A 19 -3.55 7.21 -1.24
CA ARG A 19 -3.79 8.44 -2.00
C ARG A 19 -3.93 9.68 -1.11
N GLN A 20 -4.60 9.57 0.03
CA GLN A 20 -4.75 10.66 1.00
C GLN A 20 -3.43 11.06 1.64
N GLU A 21 -2.62 10.07 2.01
CA GLU A 21 -1.28 10.25 2.59
C GLU A 21 -0.21 10.63 1.55
N LYS A 22 -0.59 10.79 0.27
CA LYS A 22 0.30 11.10 -0.86
C LYS A 22 1.50 10.15 -0.95
N ILE A 23 1.28 8.89 -0.58
CA ILE A 23 2.32 7.86 -0.61
C ILE A 23 2.57 7.50 -2.07
N THR A 24 3.80 7.76 -2.52
CA THR A 24 4.29 7.42 -3.85
C THR A 24 4.98 6.06 -3.81
N THR A 25 5.12 5.42 -4.97
CA THR A 25 5.68 4.06 -5.09
C THR A 25 7.11 3.94 -4.57
N ASP A 26 7.91 5.00 -4.66
CA ASP A 26 9.23 5.11 -4.03
C ASP A 26 9.15 5.08 -2.50
N ILE A 27 8.16 5.75 -1.90
CA ILE A 27 7.93 5.68 -0.45
C ILE A 27 7.50 4.28 -0.05
N ILE A 28 6.59 3.65 -0.81
CA ILE A 28 6.11 2.27 -0.55
C ILE A 28 7.28 1.28 -0.42
N SER A 29 8.30 1.41 -1.29
CA SER A 29 9.48 0.53 -1.26
C SER A 29 10.37 0.72 -0.03
N LEU A 30 10.22 1.84 0.69
CA LEU A 30 10.94 2.17 1.91
C LEU A 30 10.13 1.89 3.19
N MET A 31 8.84 1.56 3.05
CA MET A 31 7.94 1.33 4.17
C MET A 31 8.21 -0.03 4.82
N SER A 32 8.19 -0.03 6.15
CA SER A 32 8.27 -1.24 6.95
C SER A 32 6.90 -1.92 7.06
N LEU A 33 6.89 -3.20 7.46
CA LEU A 33 5.66 -3.93 7.78
C LEU A 33 4.77 -3.16 8.79
N TYR A 34 5.38 -2.40 9.71
CA TYR A 34 4.65 -1.58 10.67
C TYR A 34 3.87 -0.45 9.99
N ASP A 35 4.47 0.21 8.99
CA ASP A 35 3.83 1.33 8.30
C ASP A 35 2.63 0.86 7.47
N PHE A 36 2.72 -0.33 6.86
CA PHE A 36 1.58 -0.97 6.20
C PHE A 36 0.45 -1.30 7.17
N ASN A 37 0.78 -1.82 8.36
CA ASN A 37 -0.21 -2.09 9.41
C ASN A 37 -0.91 -0.80 9.86
N CYS A 38 -0.16 0.32 9.97
CA CYS A 38 -0.73 1.65 10.28
C CYS A 38 -1.70 2.13 9.19
N LEU A 39 -1.48 1.75 7.93
CA LEU A 39 -2.41 2.02 6.83
C LEU A 39 -3.59 1.05 6.77
N GLY A 40 -3.67 0.09 7.68
CA GLY A 40 -4.71 -0.93 7.75
C GLY A 40 -4.47 -2.13 6.83
N VAL A 41 -3.26 -2.26 6.28
CA VAL A 41 -2.82 -3.42 5.50
C VAL A 41 -2.07 -4.36 6.42
N ASN A 42 -2.76 -5.37 6.93
CA ASN A 42 -2.20 -6.31 7.92
C ASN A 42 -1.80 -7.67 7.32
N ASP A 43 -2.20 -7.95 6.08
CA ASP A 43 -1.85 -9.20 5.43
C ASP A 43 -0.44 -9.14 4.83
N LYS A 44 0.45 -10.00 5.35
CA LYS A 44 1.85 -10.08 4.92
C LYS A 44 1.98 -10.42 3.43
N ALA A 45 1.06 -11.21 2.87
CA ALA A 45 1.08 -11.55 1.46
C ALA A 45 0.78 -10.33 0.57
N THR A 46 -0.22 -9.54 0.94
CA THR A 46 -0.52 -8.25 0.31
C THR A 46 0.64 -7.26 0.44
N ILE A 47 1.26 -7.14 1.62
CA ILE A 47 2.39 -6.22 1.79
C ILE A 47 3.54 -6.59 0.85
N MET A 48 3.87 -7.88 0.74
CA MET A 48 4.89 -8.34 -0.20
C MET A 48 4.52 -8.10 -1.67
N LYS A 49 3.23 -8.10 -2.03
CA LYS A 49 2.79 -7.75 -3.39
C LYS A 49 2.91 -6.26 -3.69
N ILE A 50 2.70 -5.41 -2.68
CA ILE A 50 2.71 -3.95 -2.82
C ILE A 50 4.15 -3.40 -2.78
N ALA A 51 5.00 -3.98 -1.92
CA ALA A 51 6.38 -3.55 -1.72
C ALA A 51 7.39 -4.14 -2.74
N CYS A 52 6.96 -5.11 -3.57
CA CYS A 52 7.78 -5.76 -4.60
C CYS A 52 7.55 -5.15 -5.98
#